data_AF-A0A7J2T8F5-F1
#
_entry.id   AF-A0A7J2T8F5-F1
#
_cell.length_a   1.000
_cell.length_b   1.000
_cell.length_c   1.000
_cell.angle_alpha   90.00
_cell.angle_beta   90.00
_cell.angle_gamma   90.00
#
_symmetry.space_group_name_H-M   'P 1'
#
loop_
_entity.id
_entity.type
_entity.pdbx_description
1 polymer ?
#
loop_
_entity_poly.entity_id
_entity_poly.type
_entity_poly.pdbx_seq_one_letter_code
_entity_poly.pdbx_strand_id
1 'polypeptide(L)'
;PKTVFVPCDVQEKTKDGNRINNEEEIADLILQGLGEGIVVVKPDAGTHGRGVVLAKNRSELLKVLRKTRPSIINPVGVLAQEFVPKWFYDLRIIVVKEKGKEPYCHPKAMARAGFKDFRTNTALGNFVLDVDLPVTIRDLASKCGMIIAGNCEAWLLALDAMIPVCDNKNADDNYVTGELKKLARAFKEVKAVKTAASKKKDFAGWNKKLEESFQKYKSIQAYENVRRIINESVEMNKDNVLFHEANSCPEFWEQTRLATGANLAEYLLACARSMID
;
A
#
# COMPACT_ATOMS: atom_id res chain seq x y z
N PRO A 1 -4.85 -6.81 9.91
CA PRO A 1 -6.07 -7.52 9.43
C PRO A 1 -5.85 -9.03 9.51
N LYS A 2 -6.89 -9.79 9.90
CA LYS A 2 -6.90 -11.24 9.90
C LYS A 2 -6.54 -11.77 8.52
N THR A 3 -5.60 -12.69 8.48
CA THR A 3 -5.04 -13.25 7.26
C THR A 3 -4.93 -14.75 7.44
N VAL A 4 -5.33 -15.51 6.44
CA VAL A 4 -5.28 -16.97 6.39
C VAL A 4 -4.42 -17.36 5.19
N PHE A 5 -3.49 -18.27 5.42
CA PHE A 5 -2.75 -18.95 4.36
C PHE A 5 -3.15 -20.42 4.34
N VAL A 6 -3.65 -20.89 3.20
CA VAL A 6 -3.94 -22.31 2.99
C VAL A 6 -2.82 -22.91 2.15
N PRO A 7 -1.96 -23.78 2.71
CA PRO A 7 -0.76 -24.29 2.05
C PRO A 7 -1.07 -25.45 1.08
N CYS A 8 -2.07 -25.26 0.21
CA CYS A 8 -2.49 -26.25 -0.78
C CYS A 8 -2.85 -25.57 -2.09
N ASP A 9 -2.40 -26.12 -3.21
CA ASP A 9 -2.72 -25.55 -4.50
C ASP A 9 -4.17 -25.85 -4.86
N VAL A 10 -4.80 -24.85 -5.50
CA VAL A 10 -6.20 -24.98 -5.89
C VAL A 10 -6.42 -26.13 -6.86
N GLN A 11 -5.43 -26.40 -7.71
CA GLN A 11 -5.47 -27.47 -8.70
C GLN A 11 -4.12 -28.17 -8.76
N GLU A 12 -4.12 -29.45 -8.46
CA GLU A 12 -2.90 -30.28 -8.44
C GLU A 12 -3.01 -31.42 -9.45
N LYS A 13 -1.88 -31.82 -10.03
CA LYS A 13 -1.79 -33.03 -10.85
C LYS A 13 -1.14 -34.13 -10.03
N THR A 14 -1.84 -35.26 -9.93
CA THR A 14 -1.30 -36.50 -9.37
C THR A 14 -0.23 -37.10 -10.30
N LYS A 15 0.56 -38.03 -9.78
CA LYS A 15 1.58 -38.77 -10.56
C LYS A 15 0.99 -39.51 -11.76
N ASP A 16 -0.26 -39.96 -11.66
CA ASP A 16 -0.98 -40.68 -12.71
C ASP A 16 -1.67 -39.75 -13.72
N GLY A 17 -1.45 -38.43 -13.61
CA GLY A 17 -2.01 -37.42 -14.51
C GLY A 17 -3.44 -36.96 -14.19
N ASN A 18 -4.10 -37.57 -13.19
CA ASN A 18 -5.39 -37.10 -12.71
C ASN A 18 -5.27 -35.73 -12.03
N ARG A 19 -6.32 -34.93 -12.13
CA ARG A 19 -6.38 -33.59 -11.55
C ARG A 19 -7.24 -33.58 -10.29
N ILE A 20 -6.68 -33.05 -9.21
CA ILE A 20 -7.38 -32.76 -7.96
C ILE A 20 -7.77 -31.27 -7.99
N ASN A 21 -8.99 -30.99 -7.54
CA ASN A 21 -9.59 -29.66 -7.48
C ASN A 21 -9.95 -29.42 -6.01
N ASN A 22 -9.21 -28.54 -5.34
CA ASN A 22 -9.31 -28.26 -3.90
C ASN A 22 -10.08 -26.96 -3.60
N GLU A 23 -10.76 -26.38 -4.61
CA GLU A 23 -11.39 -25.07 -4.49
C GLU A 23 -12.37 -24.96 -3.32
N GLU A 24 -13.15 -26.02 -3.07
CA GLU A 24 -14.20 -26.00 -2.05
C GLU A 24 -13.61 -26.11 -0.64
N GLU A 25 -12.69 -27.05 -0.42
CA GLU A 25 -11.98 -27.23 0.84
C GLU A 25 -11.17 -25.99 1.21
N ILE A 26 -10.46 -25.40 0.23
CA ILE A 26 -9.72 -24.15 0.43
C ILE A 26 -10.67 -23.01 0.79
N ALA A 27 -11.81 -22.89 0.10
CA ALA A 27 -12.80 -21.87 0.43
C ALA A 27 -13.33 -22.02 1.86
N ASP A 28 -13.64 -23.25 2.27
CA ASP A 28 -14.18 -23.51 3.60
C ASP A 28 -13.14 -23.24 4.70
N LEU A 29 -11.87 -23.60 4.49
CA LEU A 29 -10.77 -23.24 5.41
C LEU A 29 -10.58 -21.72 5.52
N ILE A 30 -10.66 -20.99 4.40
CA ILE A 30 -10.58 -19.52 4.39
C ILE A 30 -11.73 -18.92 5.19
N LEU A 31 -12.97 -19.36 4.94
CA LEU A 31 -14.16 -18.84 5.61
C LEU A 31 -14.21 -19.25 7.09
N GLN A 32 -13.66 -20.41 7.46
CA GLN A 32 -13.51 -20.79 8.86
C GLN A 32 -12.57 -19.83 9.61
N GLY A 33 -11.50 -19.37 8.96
CA GLY A 33 -10.54 -18.45 9.58
C GLY A 33 -10.95 -16.97 9.53
N LEU A 34 -11.68 -16.53 8.50
CA LEU A 34 -12.04 -15.13 8.27
C LEU A 34 -13.52 -14.80 8.54
N GLY A 35 -14.40 -15.80 8.61
CA GLY A 35 -15.85 -15.65 8.63
C GLY A 35 -16.47 -15.52 7.23
N GLU A 36 -17.80 -15.40 7.17
CA GLU A 36 -18.58 -15.34 5.91
C GLU A 36 -18.58 -13.94 5.23
N GLY A 37 -17.71 -13.03 5.68
CA GLY A 37 -17.60 -11.68 5.14
C GLY A 37 -16.93 -11.58 3.77
N ILE A 38 -16.68 -10.34 3.33
CA ILE A 38 -15.94 -10.07 2.10
C ILE A 38 -14.47 -10.47 2.29
N VAL A 39 -13.94 -11.26 1.35
CA VAL A 39 -12.57 -11.78 1.35
C VAL A 39 -11.75 -11.12 0.25
N VAL A 40 -10.51 -10.77 0.56
CA VAL A 40 -9.50 -10.37 -0.41
C VAL A 40 -8.52 -11.52 -0.61
N VAL A 41 -8.49 -12.08 -1.82
CA VAL A 41 -7.47 -13.06 -2.23
C VAL A 41 -6.33 -12.30 -2.89
N LYS A 42 -5.09 -12.58 -2.49
CA LYS A 42 -3.89 -11.91 -3.01
C LYS A 42 -2.73 -12.90 -3.11
N PRO A 43 -1.73 -12.65 -3.96
CA PRO A 43 -0.52 -13.45 -3.95
C PRO A 43 0.28 -13.21 -2.66
N ASP A 44 1.08 -14.21 -2.24
CA ASP A 44 2.01 -14.11 -1.10
C ASP A 44 3.05 -13.00 -1.32
N ALA A 45 3.62 -12.94 -2.51
CA ALA A 45 4.55 -11.90 -2.93
C ALA A 45 4.00 -11.10 -4.12
N GLY A 46 4.65 -10.00 -4.44
CA GLY A 46 4.37 -9.22 -5.65
C GLY A 46 4.23 -7.73 -5.40
N THR A 47 4.12 -6.98 -6.49
CA THR A 47 4.04 -5.51 -6.45
C THR A 47 2.86 -5.01 -7.26
N HIS A 48 2.48 -3.76 -7.02
CA HIS A 48 1.48 -3.02 -7.81
C HIS A 48 0.05 -3.56 -7.77
N GLY A 49 -0.32 -4.35 -6.76
CA GLY A 49 -1.69 -4.85 -6.59
C GLY A 49 -2.13 -5.86 -7.66
N ARG A 50 -1.17 -6.48 -8.36
CA ARG A 50 -1.44 -7.53 -9.35
C ARG A 50 -1.92 -8.79 -8.63
N GLY A 51 -2.99 -9.41 -9.12
CA GLY A 51 -3.55 -10.64 -8.55
C GLY A 51 -4.32 -10.44 -7.25
N VAL A 52 -4.54 -9.19 -6.82
CA VAL A 52 -5.41 -8.88 -5.67
C VAL A 52 -6.85 -8.80 -6.15
N VAL A 53 -7.70 -9.70 -5.66
CA VAL A 53 -9.10 -9.86 -6.10
C VAL A 53 -10.02 -9.89 -4.88
N LEU A 54 -11.15 -9.20 -4.98
CA LEU A 54 -12.17 -9.15 -3.95
C LEU A 54 -13.29 -10.16 -4.28
N ALA A 55 -13.68 -10.95 -3.28
CA ALA A 55 -14.79 -11.90 -3.32
C ALA A 55 -15.81 -11.51 -2.25
N LYS A 56 -17.04 -11.19 -2.66
CA LYS A 56 -18.08 -10.68 -1.74
C LYS A 56 -18.84 -11.76 -0.98
N ASN A 57 -18.71 -13.01 -1.41
CA ASN A 57 -19.40 -14.17 -0.87
C ASN A 57 -18.68 -15.45 -1.31
N ARG A 58 -19.07 -16.60 -0.75
CA ARG A 58 -18.49 -17.92 -1.06
C ARG A 58 -18.51 -18.24 -2.56
N SER A 59 -19.60 -17.94 -3.27
CA SER A 59 -19.71 -18.21 -4.71
C SER A 59 -18.67 -17.42 -5.53
N GLU A 60 -18.46 -16.16 -5.19
CA GLU A 60 -17.40 -15.35 -5.78
C GLU A 60 -16.01 -15.86 -5.39
N LEU A 61 -15.80 -16.26 -4.14
CA LEU A 61 -14.53 -16.83 -3.68
C LEU A 61 -14.16 -18.05 -4.51
N LEU A 62 -15.09 -18.99 -4.72
CA LEU A 62 -14.88 -20.16 -5.57
C LEU A 62 -14.51 -19.76 -7.01
N LYS A 63 -15.15 -18.74 -7.59
CA LYS A 63 -14.80 -18.23 -8.93
C LYS A 63 -13.39 -17.66 -8.98
N VAL A 64 -12.94 -16.99 -7.91
CA VAL A 64 -11.57 -16.49 -7.79
C VAL A 64 -10.60 -17.65 -7.69
N LEU A 65 -10.83 -18.60 -6.79
CA LEU A 65 -9.98 -19.78 -6.59
C LEU A 65 -9.81 -20.60 -7.88
N ARG A 66 -10.89 -20.87 -8.63
CA ARG A 66 -10.84 -21.59 -9.92
C ARG A 66 -9.90 -20.95 -10.95
N LYS A 67 -9.61 -19.65 -10.82
CA LYS A 67 -8.69 -18.89 -11.68
C LYS A 67 -7.29 -18.75 -11.08
N THR A 68 -7.12 -19.00 -9.79
CA THR A 68 -5.83 -18.97 -9.09
C THR A 68 -4.96 -20.12 -9.56
N ARG A 69 -3.72 -19.81 -9.93
CA ARG A 69 -2.70 -20.78 -10.34
C ARG A 69 -1.38 -20.45 -9.65
N PRO A 70 -0.54 -21.46 -9.38
CA PRO A 70 0.85 -21.25 -9.00
C PRO A 70 1.54 -20.26 -9.95
N SER A 71 2.34 -19.37 -9.39
CA SER A 71 3.10 -18.37 -10.14
C SER A 71 4.39 -18.01 -9.40
N ILE A 72 5.30 -17.29 -10.05
CA ILE A 72 6.56 -16.84 -9.41
C ILE A 72 6.30 -16.06 -8.12
N ILE A 73 5.20 -15.30 -8.07
CA ILE A 73 4.85 -14.44 -6.94
C ILE A 73 3.91 -15.10 -5.93
N ASN A 74 3.43 -16.31 -6.23
CA ASN A 74 2.61 -17.12 -5.33
C ASN A 74 2.80 -18.59 -5.74
N PRO A 75 3.94 -19.19 -5.36
CA PRO A 75 4.35 -20.48 -5.89
C PRO A 75 3.50 -21.63 -5.35
N VAL A 76 2.98 -21.49 -4.14
CA VAL A 76 2.16 -22.51 -3.47
C VAL A 76 1.07 -21.84 -2.67
N GLY A 77 -0.10 -22.46 -2.66
CA GLY A 77 -1.15 -22.12 -1.71
C GLY A 77 -1.95 -20.87 -2.05
N VAL A 78 -2.82 -20.49 -1.12
CA VAL A 78 -3.70 -19.34 -1.25
C VAL A 78 -3.61 -18.46 -0.02
N LEU A 79 -3.26 -17.18 -0.24
CA LEU A 79 -3.31 -16.15 0.78
C LEU A 79 -4.62 -15.36 0.67
N ALA A 80 -5.38 -15.35 1.75
CA ALA A 80 -6.63 -14.62 1.88
C ALA A 80 -6.59 -13.71 3.11
N GLN A 81 -7.26 -12.57 3.02
CA GLN A 81 -7.30 -11.56 4.07
C GLN A 81 -8.72 -11.02 4.22
N GLU A 82 -9.11 -10.68 5.44
CA GLU A 82 -10.38 -9.98 5.67
C GLU A 82 -10.39 -8.64 4.91
N PHE A 83 -11.54 -8.28 4.34
CA PHE A 83 -11.70 -6.97 3.73
C PHE A 83 -11.76 -5.88 4.81
N VAL A 84 -10.84 -4.91 4.74
CA VAL A 84 -10.85 -3.72 5.59
C VAL A 84 -11.63 -2.61 4.88
N PRO A 85 -12.75 -2.12 5.44
CA PRO A 85 -13.54 -1.03 4.85
C PRO A 85 -12.85 0.32 5.13
N LYS A 86 -11.67 0.52 4.55
CA LYS A 86 -11.04 1.83 4.51
C LYS A 86 -11.85 2.78 3.63
N TRP A 87 -11.67 4.07 3.84
CA TRP A 87 -12.29 5.09 2.98
C TRP A 87 -11.55 5.19 1.63
N PHE A 88 -11.47 6.39 1.05
CA PHE A 88 -10.83 6.59 -0.25
C PHE A 88 -9.30 6.62 -0.23
N TYR A 89 -8.65 6.34 0.90
CA TYR A 89 -7.20 6.40 1.00
C TYR A 89 -6.62 5.24 1.81
N ASP A 90 -5.35 4.95 1.55
CA ASP A 90 -4.46 4.21 2.43
C ASP A 90 -3.17 5.04 2.66
N LEU A 91 -2.33 4.58 3.57
CA LEU A 91 -1.09 5.24 3.93
C LEU A 91 0.11 4.38 3.57
N ARG A 92 1.20 5.03 3.15
CA ARG A 92 2.54 4.46 3.13
C ARG A 92 3.42 5.22 4.10
N ILE A 93 3.90 4.52 5.12
CA ILE A 93 4.65 5.05 6.25
C ILE A 93 6.09 4.58 6.16
N ILE A 94 7.05 5.50 6.23
CA ILE A 94 8.48 5.16 6.19
C ILE A 94 9.02 5.05 7.60
N VAL A 95 9.60 3.90 7.91
CA VAL A 95 10.29 3.62 9.17
C VAL A 95 11.69 3.13 8.85
N VAL A 96 12.67 3.65 9.58
CA VAL A 96 14.09 3.34 9.40
C VAL A 96 14.75 3.12 10.74
N LYS A 97 15.76 2.26 10.78
CA LYS A 97 16.62 2.06 11.94
C LYS A 97 18.07 1.98 11.48
N GLU A 98 18.94 2.76 12.12
CA GLU A 98 20.40 2.63 11.99
C GLU A 98 20.94 1.75 13.14
N LYS A 99 22.14 1.17 12.94
CA LYS A 99 22.83 0.40 13.99
C LYS A 99 23.04 1.30 15.22
N GLY A 100 22.78 0.76 16.41
CA GLY A 100 22.92 1.48 17.68
C GLY A 100 21.91 2.62 17.94
N LYS A 101 20.96 2.87 17.04
CA LYS A 101 19.89 3.86 17.23
C LYS A 101 18.52 3.20 17.38
N GLU A 102 17.62 3.93 18.02
CA GLU A 102 16.19 3.61 18.04
C GLU A 102 15.57 3.76 16.64
N PRO A 103 14.52 2.99 16.32
CA PRO A 103 13.77 3.17 15.08
C PRO A 103 13.17 4.58 15.00
N TYR A 104 13.26 5.16 13.80
CA TYR A 104 12.67 6.44 13.46
C TYR A 104 11.55 6.26 12.44
N CYS A 105 10.33 6.66 12.83
CA CYS A 105 9.23 6.83 11.90
C CYS A 105 9.19 8.28 11.40
N HIS A 106 9.22 8.43 10.07
CA HIS A 106 9.08 9.72 9.40
C HIS A 106 7.75 10.40 9.82
N PRO A 107 7.70 11.72 10.09
CA PRO A 107 6.49 12.39 10.60
C PRO A 107 5.37 12.51 9.57
N LYS A 108 5.67 12.32 8.29
CA LYS A 108 4.67 12.33 7.21
C LYS A 108 4.58 10.99 6.52
N ALA A 109 3.36 10.60 6.18
CA ALA A 109 3.08 9.47 5.29
C ALA A 109 2.69 9.96 3.89
N MET A 110 2.85 9.07 2.93
CA MET A 110 2.27 9.24 1.61
C MET A 110 0.87 8.63 1.62
N ALA A 111 -0.16 9.47 1.52
CA ALA A 111 -1.52 9.00 1.32
C ALA A 111 -1.75 8.70 -0.16
N ARG A 112 -2.25 7.50 -0.47
CA ARG A 112 -2.64 7.13 -1.84
C ARG A 112 -4.16 7.12 -1.90
N ALA A 113 -4.74 8.02 -2.71
CA ALA A 113 -6.15 8.41 -2.59
C ALA A 113 -6.92 8.24 -3.91
N GLY A 114 -8.14 7.70 -3.83
CA GLY A 114 -9.09 7.57 -4.93
C GLY A 114 -10.27 6.64 -4.63
N PHE A 115 -11.37 6.83 -5.37
CA PHE A 115 -12.59 5.99 -5.31
C PHE A 115 -12.70 5.00 -6.47
N LYS A 116 -11.68 4.90 -7.34
CA LYS A 116 -11.78 4.12 -8.58
C LYS A 116 -11.84 2.61 -8.35
N ASP A 117 -11.18 2.14 -7.32
CA ASP A 117 -11.02 0.74 -6.96
C ASP A 117 -10.80 0.67 -5.45
N PHE A 118 -11.12 -0.45 -4.81
CA PHE A 118 -10.82 -0.64 -3.39
C PHE A 118 -9.30 -0.58 -3.14
N ARG A 119 -8.50 -0.94 -4.16
CA ARG A 119 -7.05 -0.80 -4.18
C ARG A 119 -6.68 0.65 -4.47
N THR A 120 -5.93 1.24 -3.55
CA THR A 120 -5.49 2.63 -3.63
C THR A 120 -4.05 2.78 -4.14
N ASN A 121 -3.40 1.71 -4.62
CA ASN A 121 -2.02 1.73 -5.12
C ASN A 121 -1.82 2.78 -6.24
N THR A 122 -0.66 3.43 -6.24
CA THR A 122 -0.32 4.51 -7.19
C THR A 122 -0.20 4.02 -8.64
N ALA A 123 0.11 2.73 -8.84
CA ALA A 123 0.13 2.08 -10.15
C ALA A 123 -1.26 2.06 -10.82
N LEU A 124 -2.35 2.10 -10.04
CA LEU A 124 -3.73 2.20 -10.56
C LEU A 124 -4.11 3.66 -10.87
N GLY A 125 -3.16 4.58 -10.74
CA GLY A 125 -3.35 5.98 -11.06
C GLY A 125 -4.08 6.76 -9.98
N ASN A 126 -4.09 6.28 -8.74
CA ASN A 126 -4.57 7.03 -7.58
C ASN A 126 -3.69 8.24 -7.29
N PHE A 127 -4.31 9.27 -6.72
CA PHE A 127 -3.66 10.51 -6.32
C PHE A 127 -2.70 10.26 -5.18
N VAL A 128 -1.69 11.11 -5.07
CA VAL A 128 -0.69 11.04 -4.01
C VAL A 128 -0.68 12.35 -3.26
N LEU A 129 -0.82 12.30 -1.94
CA LEU A 129 -0.79 13.46 -1.05
C LEU A 129 0.14 13.19 0.13
N ASP A 130 0.64 14.25 0.75
CA ASP A 130 1.26 14.13 2.06
C ASP A 130 0.24 14.28 3.18
N VAL A 131 0.40 13.49 4.24
CA VAL A 131 -0.41 13.55 5.44
C VAL A 131 0.52 13.52 6.65
N ASP A 132 0.17 14.28 7.67
CA ASP A 132 0.87 14.33 8.94
C ASP A 132 0.47 13.09 9.76
N LEU A 133 1.47 12.39 10.32
CA LEU A 133 1.22 11.20 11.13
C LEU A 133 1.11 11.56 12.61
N PRO A 134 -0.01 11.22 13.28
CA PRO A 134 -0.13 11.32 14.72
C PRO A 134 0.96 10.50 15.43
N VAL A 135 1.41 10.96 16.59
CA VAL A 135 2.44 10.27 17.39
C VAL A 135 2.07 8.81 17.64
N THR A 136 0.80 8.53 17.96
CA THR A 136 0.29 7.16 18.15
C THR A 136 0.58 6.25 16.97
N ILE A 137 0.35 6.71 15.73
CA ILE A 137 0.61 5.90 14.52
C ILE A 137 2.12 5.75 14.30
N ARG A 138 2.91 6.79 14.58
CA ARG A 138 4.38 6.75 14.43
C ARG A 138 5.02 5.74 15.39
N ASP A 139 4.55 5.71 16.62
CA ASP A 139 5.03 4.77 17.64
C ASP A 139 4.65 3.33 17.27
N LEU A 140 3.41 3.12 16.81
CA LEU A 140 2.96 1.81 16.38
C LEU A 140 3.70 1.34 15.11
N ALA A 141 3.92 2.22 14.14
CA ALA A 141 4.71 1.93 12.95
C ALA A 141 6.15 1.52 13.30
N SER A 142 6.77 2.22 14.26
CA SER A 142 8.11 1.89 14.75
C SER A 142 8.16 0.50 15.38
N LYS A 143 7.15 0.16 16.21
CA LYS A 143 6.99 -1.19 16.79
C LYS A 143 6.78 -2.27 15.73
N CYS A 144 5.92 -2.02 14.75
CA CYS A 144 5.72 -2.93 13.62
C CYS A 144 7.02 -3.15 12.84
N GLY A 145 7.78 -2.08 12.57
CA GLY A 145 9.08 -2.17 11.91
C GLY A 145 10.07 -3.06 12.67
N MET A 146 10.16 -2.92 14.00
CA MET A 146 11.00 -3.79 14.83
C MET A 146 10.57 -5.27 14.76
N ILE A 147 9.27 -5.54 14.86
CA ILE A 147 8.75 -6.92 14.80
C ILE A 147 9.10 -7.57 13.45
N ILE A 148 8.94 -6.84 12.36
CA ILE A 148 9.18 -7.35 11.00
C ILE A 148 10.67 -7.52 10.71
N ALA A 149 11.50 -6.56 11.16
CA ALA A 149 12.93 -6.61 10.95
C ALA A 149 13.64 -7.64 11.85
N GLY A 150 13.02 -8.05 12.96
CA GLY A 150 13.58 -9.00 13.90
C GLY A 150 14.94 -8.53 14.45
N ASN A 151 15.97 -9.35 14.26
CA ASN A 151 17.31 -9.08 14.77
C ASN A 151 18.18 -8.21 13.85
N CYS A 152 17.64 -7.67 12.75
CA CYS A 152 18.39 -6.80 11.86
C CYS A 152 18.79 -5.50 12.57
N GLU A 153 20.09 -5.20 12.61
CA GLU A 153 20.62 -4.04 13.33
C GLU A 153 20.30 -2.70 12.64
N ALA A 154 20.22 -2.73 11.31
CA ALA A 154 19.84 -1.58 10.49
C ALA A 154 18.88 -2.03 9.37
N TRP A 155 17.87 -1.21 9.09
CA TRP A 155 16.82 -1.52 8.11
C TRP A 155 16.03 -0.28 7.70
N LEU A 156 15.42 -0.35 6.52
CA LEU A 156 14.41 0.59 6.05
C LEU A 156 13.20 -0.21 5.58
N LEU A 157 12.02 0.20 6.04
CA LEU A 157 10.74 -0.40 5.66
C LEU A 157 9.74 0.70 5.27
N ALA A 158 8.98 0.44 4.21
CA ALA A 158 7.72 1.13 3.98
C ALA A 158 6.57 0.25 4.43
N LEU A 159 5.84 0.70 5.44
CA LEU A 159 4.66 0.04 5.96
C LEU A 159 3.42 0.61 5.27
N ASP A 160 2.66 -0.25 4.59
CA ASP A 160 1.38 0.13 4.03
C ASP A 160 0.28 -0.14 5.08
N ALA A 161 -0.51 0.90 5.36
CA ALA A 161 -1.51 0.91 6.42
C ALA A 161 -2.86 1.38 5.90
N MET A 162 -3.92 0.79 6.45
CA MET A 162 -5.31 1.16 6.20
C MET A 162 -5.92 1.67 7.49
N ILE A 163 -6.81 2.66 7.39
CA ILE A 163 -7.60 3.13 8.52
C ILE A 163 -9.07 2.80 8.21
N PRO A 164 -9.70 1.88 8.96
CA PRO A 164 -11.14 1.66 8.89
C PRO A 164 -11.86 2.90 9.41
N VAL A 165 -12.30 3.77 8.49
CA VAL A 165 -13.03 5.00 8.84
C VAL A 165 -14.49 4.70 9.13
N CYS A 166 -15.07 3.70 8.45
CA CYS A 166 -16.49 3.34 8.56
C CYS A 166 -17.38 4.60 8.44
N ASP A 167 -18.19 4.88 9.46
CA ASP A 167 -19.11 6.03 9.51
C ASP A 167 -18.48 7.29 10.11
N ASN A 168 -17.25 7.23 10.63
CA ASN A 168 -16.55 8.36 11.25
C ASN A 168 -15.83 9.24 10.21
N LYS A 169 -16.57 9.61 9.16
CA LYS A 169 -16.10 10.46 8.07
C LYS A 169 -16.27 11.94 8.45
N ASN A 170 -15.31 12.77 8.04
CA ASN A 170 -15.34 14.22 8.22
C ASN A 170 -15.78 14.99 6.95
N ALA A 171 -16.07 14.30 5.85
CA ALA A 171 -16.61 14.91 4.63
C ALA A 171 -17.46 13.91 3.83
N ASP A 172 -18.35 14.44 3.00
CA ASP A 172 -19.19 13.67 2.09
C ASP A 172 -18.40 13.11 0.89
N ASP A 173 -18.75 11.89 0.45
CA ASP A 173 -18.07 11.20 -0.65
C ASP A 173 -18.18 11.97 -1.98
N ASN A 174 -19.29 12.67 -2.24
CA ASN A 174 -19.46 13.47 -3.46
C ASN A 174 -18.57 14.72 -3.44
N TYR A 175 -18.44 15.35 -2.27
CA TYR A 175 -17.54 16.50 -2.11
C TYR A 175 -16.09 16.08 -2.38
N VAL A 176 -15.61 15.01 -1.73
CA VAL A 176 -14.26 14.49 -1.94
C VAL A 176 -14.05 14.11 -3.41
N THR A 177 -15.02 13.43 -4.03
CA THR A 177 -14.97 13.08 -5.45
C THR A 177 -14.86 14.32 -6.34
N GLY A 178 -15.59 15.40 -6.01
CA GLY A 178 -15.50 16.68 -6.71
C GLY A 178 -14.10 17.29 -6.63
N GLU A 179 -13.48 17.30 -5.46
CA GLU A 179 -12.11 17.81 -5.28
C GLU A 179 -11.07 16.95 -6.02
N LEU A 180 -11.17 15.63 -5.94
CA LEU A 180 -10.28 14.71 -6.67
C LEU A 180 -10.39 14.89 -8.19
N LYS A 181 -11.59 15.17 -8.73
CA LYS A 181 -11.78 15.47 -10.17
C LYS A 181 -11.03 16.74 -10.58
N LYS A 182 -11.02 17.78 -9.74
CA LYS A 182 -10.27 19.03 -10.00
C LYS A 182 -8.76 18.78 -10.08
N LEU A 183 -8.25 17.81 -9.32
CA LEU A 183 -6.84 17.41 -9.34
C LEU A 183 -6.42 16.57 -10.56
N ALA A 184 -7.37 15.93 -11.23
CA ALA A 184 -7.10 14.92 -12.26
C ALA A 184 -6.21 15.43 -13.39
N ARG A 185 -6.41 16.68 -13.84
CA ARG A 185 -5.64 17.28 -14.94
C ARG A 185 -4.17 17.46 -14.55
N ALA A 186 -3.88 18.15 -13.45
CA ALA A 186 -2.50 18.39 -13.03
C ALA A 186 -1.78 17.09 -12.68
N PHE A 187 -2.48 16.14 -12.04
CA PHE A 187 -1.88 14.85 -11.73
C PHE A 187 -1.61 13.99 -12.98
N LYS A 188 -2.37 14.18 -14.07
CA LYS A 188 -2.07 13.55 -15.36
C LYS A 188 -0.76 14.07 -15.95
N GLU A 189 -0.43 15.34 -15.76
CA GLU A 189 0.85 15.92 -16.19
C GLU A 189 2.02 15.30 -15.43
N VAL A 190 1.89 15.15 -14.10
CA VAL A 190 2.88 14.42 -13.27
C VAL A 190 3.12 13.02 -13.83
N LYS A 191 2.05 12.26 -14.12
CA LYS A 191 2.16 10.91 -14.70
C LYS A 191 2.85 10.91 -16.06
N ALA A 192 2.54 11.88 -16.93
CA ALA A 192 3.14 11.97 -18.25
C ALA A 192 4.66 12.15 -18.16
N VAL A 193 5.13 13.03 -17.26
CA VAL A 193 6.57 13.21 -17.01
C VAL A 193 7.20 11.92 -16.49
N LYS A 194 6.56 11.22 -15.53
CA LYS A 194 7.08 9.95 -14.99
C LYS A 194 7.31 8.89 -16.07
N THR A 195 6.43 8.81 -17.07
CA THR A 195 6.53 7.84 -18.16
C THR A 195 7.47 8.26 -19.29
N ALA A 196 8.02 9.49 -19.24
CA ALA A 196 8.85 10.02 -20.31
C ALA A 196 10.19 9.27 -20.41
N ALA A 197 10.55 8.86 -21.62
CA ALA A 197 11.82 8.19 -21.91
C ALA A 197 13.05 9.05 -21.60
N SER A 198 12.88 10.39 -21.51
CA SER A 198 13.96 11.32 -21.15
C SER A 198 14.57 11.01 -19.79
N LYS A 199 13.85 10.34 -18.88
CA LYS A 199 14.38 9.87 -17.59
C LYS A 199 15.73 9.14 -17.71
N LYS A 200 15.91 8.34 -18.77
CA LYS A 200 17.14 7.55 -19.00
C LYS A 200 18.25 8.31 -19.74
N LYS A 201 17.92 9.44 -20.37
CA LYS A 201 18.84 10.21 -21.24
C LYS A 201 19.29 11.53 -20.62
N ASP A 202 18.40 12.18 -19.88
CA ASP A 202 18.60 13.45 -19.19
C ASP A 202 17.82 13.40 -17.87
N PHE A 203 18.42 12.76 -16.87
CA PHE A 203 17.79 12.60 -15.56
C PHE A 203 17.58 13.95 -14.87
N ALA A 204 18.54 14.88 -14.98
CA ALA A 204 18.48 16.18 -14.31
C ALA A 204 17.31 17.02 -14.84
N GLY A 205 17.21 17.17 -16.17
CA GLY A 205 16.10 17.88 -16.80
C GLY A 205 14.76 17.18 -16.60
N TRP A 206 14.73 15.84 -16.62
CA TRP A 206 13.54 15.06 -16.27
C TRP A 206 13.09 15.30 -14.82
N ASN A 207 14.02 15.27 -13.86
CA ASN A 207 13.72 15.46 -12.44
C ASN A 207 13.18 16.86 -12.17
N LYS A 208 13.80 17.89 -12.75
CA LYS A 208 13.30 19.27 -12.66
C LYS A 208 11.86 19.40 -13.16
N LYS A 209 11.55 18.82 -14.32
CA LYS A 209 10.17 18.80 -14.85
C LYS A 209 9.20 18.08 -13.92
N LEU A 210 9.63 16.96 -13.34
CA LEU A 210 8.80 16.20 -12.41
C LEU A 210 8.48 17.00 -11.15
N GLU A 211 9.49 17.65 -10.57
CA GLU A 211 9.34 18.55 -9.42
C GLU A 211 8.40 19.72 -9.74
N GLU A 212 8.60 20.41 -10.86
CA GLU A 212 7.74 21.52 -11.30
C GLU A 212 6.29 21.07 -11.50
N SER A 213 6.06 19.95 -12.18
CA SER A 213 4.72 19.39 -12.36
C SER A 213 4.08 18.99 -11.03
N PHE A 214 4.86 18.44 -10.09
CA PHE A 214 4.33 18.07 -8.78
C PHE A 214 4.00 19.30 -7.93
N GLN A 215 4.83 20.35 -7.96
CA GLN A 215 4.55 21.61 -7.27
C GLN A 215 3.29 22.29 -7.82
N LYS A 216 3.08 22.32 -9.14
CA LYS A 216 1.82 22.78 -9.75
C LYS A 216 0.62 21.97 -9.28
N TYR A 217 0.80 20.65 -9.10
CA TYR A 217 -0.24 19.78 -8.56
C TYR A 217 -0.54 20.10 -7.08
N LYS A 218 0.47 20.34 -6.24
CA LYS A 218 0.30 20.74 -4.83
C LYS A 218 -0.30 22.13 -4.66
N SER A 219 -0.05 23.05 -5.60
CA SER A 219 -0.54 24.44 -5.50
C SER A 219 -2.01 24.62 -5.85
N ILE A 220 -2.71 23.56 -6.29
CA ILE A 220 -4.14 23.62 -6.55
C ILE A 220 -4.90 23.56 -5.22
N GLN A 221 -5.85 24.46 -4.99
CA GLN A 221 -6.66 24.50 -3.75
C GLN A 221 -7.31 23.15 -3.41
N ALA A 222 -7.75 22.39 -4.42
CA ALA A 222 -8.32 21.06 -4.23
C ALA A 222 -7.33 20.06 -3.60
N TYR A 223 -6.02 20.25 -3.77
CA TYR A 223 -5.00 19.43 -3.12
C TYR A 223 -5.05 19.65 -1.61
N GLU A 224 -5.06 20.91 -1.18
CA GLU A 224 -5.12 21.25 0.24
C GLU A 224 -6.46 20.82 0.86
N ASN A 225 -7.57 20.97 0.12
CA ASN A 225 -8.88 20.51 0.57
C ASN A 225 -8.88 19.00 0.87
N VAL A 226 -8.38 18.18 -0.07
CA VAL A 226 -8.28 16.72 0.13
C VAL A 226 -7.26 16.37 1.21
N ARG A 227 -6.10 17.03 1.23
CA ARG A 227 -5.06 16.84 2.25
C ARG A 227 -5.61 17.08 3.65
N ARG A 228 -6.33 18.18 3.87
CA ARG A 228 -6.97 18.50 5.16
C ARG A 228 -7.98 17.43 5.58
N ILE A 229 -8.84 16.99 4.65
CA ILE A 229 -9.81 15.92 4.91
C ILE A 229 -9.10 14.64 5.38
N ILE A 230 -8.03 14.23 4.69
CA ILE A 230 -7.24 13.04 5.07
C ILE A 230 -6.57 13.26 6.43
N ASN A 231 -5.92 14.41 6.67
CA ASN A 231 -5.26 14.72 7.96
C ASN A 231 -6.24 14.60 9.14
N GLU A 232 -7.39 15.27 9.05
CA GLU A 232 -8.43 15.21 10.07
C GLU A 232 -8.97 13.77 10.24
N SER A 233 -9.21 13.06 9.13
CA SER A 233 -9.65 11.65 9.16
C SER A 233 -8.63 10.74 9.85
N VAL A 234 -7.33 10.92 9.58
CA VAL A 234 -6.23 10.17 10.21
C VAL A 234 -6.19 10.46 11.71
N GLU A 235 -6.29 11.73 12.12
CA GLU A 235 -6.28 12.11 13.54
C GLU A 235 -7.49 11.55 14.29
N MET A 236 -8.69 11.67 13.72
CA MET A 236 -9.95 11.16 14.31
C MET A 236 -9.98 9.64 14.47
N ASN A 237 -9.23 8.90 13.63
CA ASN A 237 -9.29 7.44 13.55
C ASN A 237 -7.93 6.76 13.84
N LYS A 238 -6.99 7.50 14.45
CA LYS A 238 -5.60 7.05 14.64
C LYS A 238 -5.45 5.75 15.41
N ASP A 239 -6.38 5.46 16.31
CA ASP A 239 -6.36 4.25 17.15
C ASP A 239 -6.83 2.99 16.40
N ASN A 240 -7.39 3.15 15.20
CA ASN A 240 -7.91 2.05 14.37
C ASN A 240 -6.95 1.62 13.26
N VAL A 241 -5.73 2.18 13.20
CA VAL A 241 -4.81 1.92 12.09
C VAL A 241 -4.40 0.44 12.01
N LEU A 242 -4.46 -0.12 10.80
CA LEU A 242 -4.12 -1.50 10.51
C LEU A 242 -3.00 -1.57 9.47
N PHE A 243 -1.84 -2.06 9.88
CA PHE A 243 -0.74 -2.40 8.98
C PHE A 243 -1.04 -3.72 8.27
N HIS A 244 -0.90 -3.75 6.95
CA HIS A 244 -1.30 -4.92 6.14
C HIS A 244 -0.24 -5.44 5.18
N GLU A 245 0.83 -4.67 4.95
CA GLU A 245 1.96 -5.02 4.10
C GLU A 245 3.19 -4.22 4.55
N ALA A 246 4.36 -4.83 4.44
CA ALA A 246 5.64 -4.17 4.63
C ALA A 246 6.52 -4.41 3.41
N ASN A 247 7.18 -3.35 2.95
CA ASN A 247 8.00 -3.37 1.77
C ASN A 247 9.42 -2.92 2.10
N SER A 248 10.39 -3.80 1.85
CA SER A 248 11.83 -3.55 2.05
C SER A 248 12.49 -2.86 0.84
N CYS A 249 11.80 -2.81 -0.31
CA CYS A 249 12.26 -2.14 -1.53
C CYS A 249 11.23 -1.10 -2.01
N PRO A 250 10.86 -0.10 -1.18
CA PRO A 250 9.89 0.91 -1.57
C PRO A 250 10.39 1.81 -2.70
N GLU A 251 9.44 2.48 -3.34
CA GLU A 251 9.73 3.51 -4.34
C GLU A 251 10.55 4.65 -3.70
N PHE A 252 11.78 4.84 -4.20
CA PHE A 252 12.83 5.62 -3.56
C PHE A 252 12.72 7.15 -3.71
N TRP A 253 12.13 7.67 -4.80
CA TRP A 253 12.47 9.02 -5.28
C TRP A 253 11.31 9.85 -5.86
N GLU A 254 10.41 9.24 -6.63
CA GLU A 254 9.47 9.96 -7.49
C GLU A 254 8.25 10.47 -6.75
N GLN A 255 7.67 9.69 -5.86
CA GLN A 255 6.43 10.03 -5.17
C GLN A 255 6.66 10.19 -3.68
N THR A 256 7.43 9.27 -3.07
CA THR A 256 7.65 9.33 -1.63
C THR A 256 8.36 10.64 -1.24
N ARG A 257 9.44 11.00 -1.94
CA ARG A 257 10.16 12.27 -1.69
C ARG A 257 9.30 13.50 -2.03
N LEU A 258 8.65 13.52 -3.19
CA LEU A 258 7.90 14.71 -3.63
C LEU A 258 6.66 14.98 -2.79
N ALA A 259 5.99 13.93 -2.32
CA ALA A 259 4.87 14.08 -1.40
C ALA A 259 5.38 14.44 0.00
N THR A 260 6.16 13.54 0.61
CA THR A 260 6.42 13.57 2.05
C THR A 260 7.67 14.35 2.46
N GLY A 261 8.59 14.61 1.53
CA GLY A 261 9.94 15.12 1.82
C GLY A 261 10.95 14.04 2.21
N ALA A 262 10.53 12.80 2.46
CA ALA A 262 11.43 11.71 2.84
C ALA A 262 12.32 11.30 1.66
N ASN A 263 13.63 11.57 1.75
CA ASN A 263 14.62 11.09 0.80
C ASN A 263 15.14 9.71 1.22
N LEU A 264 14.57 8.64 0.66
CA LEU A 264 14.92 7.28 1.06
C LEU A 264 16.38 6.92 0.76
N ALA A 265 17.00 7.56 -0.25
CA ALA A 265 18.41 7.33 -0.55
C ALA A 265 19.31 7.75 0.62
N GLU A 266 18.99 8.87 1.28
CA GLU A 266 19.73 9.34 2.45
C GLU A 266 19.56 8.38 3.64
N TYR A 267 18.34 7.89 3.87
CA TYR A 267 18.08 6.90 4.92
C TYR A 267 18.78 5.57 4.68
N LEU A 268 18.78 5.07 3.44
CA LEU A 268 19.53 3.87 3.10
C LEU A 268 21.05 4.05 3.29
N LEU A 269 21.59 5.19 2.85
CA LEU A 269 23.01 5.50 3.03
C LEU A 269 23.38 5.62 4.51
N ALA A 270 22.52 6.24 5.33
CA ALA A 270 22.72 6.31 6.77
C ALA A 270 22.72 4.91 7.41
N CYS A 271 21.76 4.05 7.06
CA CYS A 271 21.74 2.66 7.50
C CYS A 271 23.02 1.92 7.11
N ALA A 272 23.40 1.97 5.83
CA ALA A 272 24.58 1.29 5.33
C ALA A 272 25.86 1.79 6.01
N ARG A 273 26.00 3.12 6.19
CA ARG A 273 27.15 3.72 6.91
C ARG A 273 27.20 3.30 8.37
N SER A 274 26.05 3.22 9.05
CA SER A 274 26.00 2.79 10.45
C SER A 274 26.49 1.35 10.67
N MET A 275 26.52 0.54 9.60
CA MET A 275 27.01 -0.84 9.62
C MET A 275 28.52 -0.96 9.34
N ILE A 276 29.18 0.12 8.91
CA ILE A 276 30.62 0.16 8.70
C ILE A 276 31.26 0.62 10.01
N ASP A 277 32.13 -0.23 10.57
CA ASP A 277 32.86 0.05 11.81
C ASP A 277 33.83 1.23 11.68
#